data_AF-A0AAP9MB03-F1
#
_entry.id   AF-A0AAP9MB03-F1
#
_cell.length_a   1.000
_cell.length_b   1.000
_cell.length_c   1.000
_cell.angle_alpha   90.00
_cell.angle_beta   90.00
_cell.angle_gamma   90.00
#
_symmetry.space_group_name_H-M   'P 1'
#
loop_
_entity.id
_entity.type
_entity.pdbx_description
1 polymer ?
#
loop_
_entity_poly.entity_id
_entity_poly.type
_entity_poly.pdbx_seq_one_letter_code
_entity_poly.pdbx_strand_id
1 'polypeptide(L)' 'MFSPSAYLKSKGENLTAVSYDECGWTATAVSKILERKEYLGHSVNFKTRRKSFKSRKKNENDPLQWKILETPMWQL' A
#
# COMPACT_ATOMS: atom_id res chain seq x y z
N MET A 1 5.35 4.62 -19.35
CA MET A 1 5.31 4.01 -18.00
C MET A 1 3.88 4.03 -17.52
N PHE A 2 3.24 2.88 -17.35
CA PHE A 2 1.85 2.82 -16.94
C PHE A 2 1.65 3.38 -15.53
N SER A 3 0.53 4.07 -15.31
CA SER A 3 0.03 4.39 -13.97
C SER A 3 -0.30 3.11 -13.20
N PRO A 4 -0.32 3.13 -11.85
CA PRO A 4 -0.67 1.94 -11.07
C PRO A 4 -2.06 1.38 -11.43
N SER A 5 -3.03 2.26 -11.73
CA SER A 5 -4.36 1.84 -12.20
C SER A 5 -4.32 1.20 -13.58
N ALA A 6 -3.61 1.76 -14.56
CA ALA A 6 -3.53 1.17 -15.89
C ALA A 6 -2.81 -0.19 -15.85
N TYR A 7 -1.77 -0.30 -15.03
CA TYR A 7 -1.07 -1.57 -14.80
C TYR A 7 -1.99 -2.63 -14.18
N LEU A 8 -2.73 -2.31 -13.11
CA LEU A 8 -3.67 -3.25 -12.49
C LEU A 8 -4.77 -3.70 -13.45
N LYS A 9 -5.31 -2.78 -14.26
CA LYS A 9 -6.27 -3.13 -15.32
C LYS A 9 -5.68 -4.12 -16.32
N SER A 10 -4.42 -3.94 -16.74
CA SER A 10 -3.72 -4.88 -17.63
C SER A 10 -3.54 -6.28 -17.02
N LYS A 11 -3.55 -6.38 -15.69
CA LYS A 11 -3.49 -7.65 -14.94
C LYS A 11 -4.86 -8.27 -14.66
N GLY A 12 -5.96 -7.65 -15.11
CA GLY A 12 -7.31 -8.17 -14.95
C GLY A 12 -7.95 -7.86 -13.60
N GLU A 13 -7.41 -6.91 -12.84
CA GLU A 13 -7.99 -6.51 -11.55
C GLU A 13 -9.17 -5.55 -11.73
N ASN A 14 -10.20 -5.73 -10.89
CA ASN A 14 -11.39 -4.87 -10.89
C ASN A 14 -11.09 -3.56 -10.16
N LEU A 15 -11.04 -2.47 -10.92
CA LEU A 15 -10.81 -1.13 -10.39
C LEU A 15 -12.12 -0.36 -10.25
N THR A 16 -12.27 0.36 -9.14
CA THR A 16 -13.40 1.26 -8.90
C THR A 16 -13.33 2.54 -9.74
N ALA A 17 -12.12 2.98 -10.10
CA ALA A 17 -11.89 4.10 -10.99
C ALA A 17 -10.62 3.85 -11.81
N VAL A 18 -10.68 4.11 -13.11
CA VAL A 18 -9.55 4.04 -14.03
C VAL A 18 -9.26 5.44 -14.53
N SER A 19 -7.99 5.85 -14.49
CA SER A 19 -7.54 7.09 -15.12
C SER A 19 -7.86 7.07 -16.62
N TYR A 20 -8.28 8.21 -17.18
CA TYR A 20 -8.47 8.36 -18.62
C TYR A 20 -7.13 8.15 -19.37
N ASP A 21 -6.05 8.69 -18.81
CA ASP A 21 -4.70 8.53 -19.33
C ASP A 21 -4.03 7.32 -18.70
N GLU A 22 -3.62 6.35 -19.52
CA GLU A 22 -2.96 5.14 -19.06
C GLU A 22 -1.62 5.42 -18.37
N CYS A 23 -0.95 6.50 -18.75
CA CYS A 23 0.29 6.99 -18.15
C CYS A 23 0.08 8.19 -17.21
N GLY A 24 -1.17 8.54 -16.87
CA GLY A 24 -1.52 9.70 -16.05
C GLY A 24 -1.20 9.48 -14.57
N TRP A 25 0.03 9.75 -14.15
CA TRP A 25 0.40 9.79 -12.74
C TRP A 25 -0.02 11.12 -12.13
N THR A 26 -0.98 11.11 -11.20
CA THR A 26 -1.35 12.31 -10.46
C THR A 26 -0.35 12.58 -9.33
N ALA A 27 -0.09 13.85 -9.04
CA ALA A 27 0.76 14.24 -7.91
C ALA A 27 0.26 13.64 -6.57
N THR A 28 -1.06 13.53 -6.42
CA THR A 28 -1.67 12.90 -5.24
C THR A 28 -1.40 11.40 -5.15
N ALA A 29 -1.35 10.67 -6.27
CA ALA A 29 -0.99 9.26 -6.28
C ALA A 29 0.48 9.07 -5.89
N VAL A 30 1.37 9.91 -6.41
CA VAL A 30 2.80 9.88 -6.07
C VAL A 30 3.00 10.21 -4.59
N SER A 31 2.36 11.26 -4.06
CA SER A 31 2.42 11.62 -2.63
C SER A 31 2.02 10.45 -1.74
N LYS A 32 0.88 9.81 -2.01
CA LYS A 32 0.39 8.67 -1.23
C LYS A 32 1.31 7.45 -1.24
N ILE A 33 2.09 7.27 -2.30
CA ILE A 33 3.10 6.21 -2.37
C ILE A 33 4.28 6.58 -1.47
N LEU A 34 4.81 7.80 -1.62
CA LEU A 34 5.97 8.28 -0.87
C LEU A 34 5.70 8.47 0.64
N GLU A 35 4.45 8.73 1.02
CA GLU A 35 4.02 8.81 2.43
C GLU A 35 4.20 7.48 3.19
N ARG A 36 4.33 6.35 2.49
CA ARG A 36 4.46 5.04 3.13
C ARG A 36 5.90 4.75 3.54
N LYS A 37 6.10 4.54 4.84
CA LYS A 37 7.39 4.12 5.42
C LYS A 37 7.96 2.84 4.81
N GLU A 38 7.11 1.99 4.22
CA GLU A 38 7.56 0.77 3.54
C GLU A 38 8.56 1.03 2.41
N TYR A 39 8.37 2.14 1.68
CA TYR A 39 9.24 2.49 0.55
C TYR A 39 10.54 3.18 0.97
N LEU A 40 10.75 3.41 2.27
CA LEU A 40 12.00 3.92 2.83
C LEU A 40 12.96 2.79 3.25
N GLY A 41 12.66 1.53 2.92
CA GLY A 41 13.49 0.39 3.33
C GLY A 41 13.16 -0.16 4.71
N HIS A 42 11.92 0.03 5.16
CA HIS A 42 11.42 -0.55 6.41
C HIS A 42 10.28 -1.53 6.15
N SER A 43 10.20 -2.61 6.94
CA SER A 43 9.03 -3.48 6.98
C SER A 43 8.09 -3.05 8.10
N VAL A 44 6.88 -2.60 7.77
CA VAL A 44 5.87 -2.17 8.76
C VAL A 44 4.79 -3.24 8.93
N ASN A 45 4.86 -3.97 10.03
CA ASN A 45 3.96 -5.07 10.36
C ASN A 45 2.88 -4.66 11.40
N PHE A 46 1.82 -5.45 11.46
CA PHE A 46 0.73 -5.32 12.45
C PHE A 46 -0.02 -3.98 12.42
N LYS A 47 -0.13 -3.37 11.23
CA LYS A 47 -0.91 -2.14 11.02
C LYS A 47 -2.36 -2.26 11.49
N THR A 48 -2.92 -3.46 11.42
CA THR A 48 -4.33 -3.70 11.72
C THR A 48 -4.56 -4.95 12.54
N ARG A 49 -5.65 -4.93 13.31
CA ARG A 49 -6.08 -6.02 14.20
C ARG A 49 -7.56 -6.35 13.99
N ARG A 50 -7.89 -7.63 14.16
CA ARG A 50 -9.28 -8.09 14.40
C ARG A 50 -9.45 -8.45 15.87
N LYS A 51 -10.59 -8.12 16.46
CA LYS A 51 -10.88 -8.44 17.88
C LYS A 51 -10.92 -9.94 18.14
N SER A 52 -11.44 -10.69 17.17
CA SER A 52 -11.46 -12.15 17.16
C SER A 52 -11.36 -12.64 15.72
N PHE A 53 -10.97 -13.89 15.53
CA PHE A 53 -10.83 -14.50 14.21
C PHE A 53 -12.13 -14.48 13.39
N LYS A 54 -13.29 -14.64 14.06
CA LYS A 54 -14.62 -14.66 13.41
C LYS A 54 -15.12 -13.27 12.98
N SER A 55 -14.51 -12.18 13.47
CA SER A 55 -14.96 -10.83 13.14
C SER A 55 -14.45 -10.41 11.77
N ARG A 56 -15.34 -9.90 10.91
CA ARG A 56 -14.96 -9.33 9.61
C ARG A 56 -14.41 -7.90 9.73
N LYS A 57 -14.69 -7.21 10.83
CA LYS A 57 -14.28 -5.81 11.03
C LYS A 57 -12.77 -5.71 11.24
N LYS A 58 -12.10 -5.02 10.33
CA LYS A 58 -10.69 -4.62 10.45
C LYS A 58 -10.63 -3.34 11.29
N ASN A 59 -9.81 -3.34 12.34
CA ASN A 59 -9.54 -2.14 13.13
C ASN A 59 -8.09 -1.72 12.87
N GLU A 60 -7.91 -0.45 12.53
CA GLU A 60 -6.59 0.14 12.39
C GLU A 60 -5.93 0.23 13.77
N ASN A 61 -4.65 -0.09 13.81
CA ASN A 61 -3.85 -0.01 15.02
C ASN A 61 -3.14 1.35 15.09
N ASP A 62 -2.92 1.84 16.30
CA ASP A 62 -2.11 3.05 16.51
C ASP A 62 -0.70 2.84 15.92
N PRO A 63 -0.13 3.83 15.19
CA PRO A 63 1.23 3.75 14.68
C PRO A 63 2.30 3.35 15.69
N LEU A 64 2.12 3.68 16.97
CA LEU A 64 3.05 3.30 18.03
C LEU A 64 3.08 1.78 18.29
N GLN A 65 2.00 1.07 17.94
CA GLN A 65 1.92 -0.39 18.06
C GLN A 65 2.37 -1.12 16.80
N TRP A 66 2.75 -0.40 15.74
CA TRP A 66 3.29 -1.02 14.53
C TRP A 66 4.68 -1.58 14.83
N LYS A 67 4.97 -2.78 14.33
CA LYS A 67 6.35 -3.31 14.39
C LYS A 67 7.07 -2.88 13.12
N ILE A 68 7.93 -1.89 13.27
CA ILE A 68 8.81 -1.40 12.19
C ILE A 68 10.14 -2.15 12.33
N LEU A 69 10.50 -2.89 11.30
CA LEU A 69 11.77 -3.59 11.20
C LEU A 69 12.58 -2.94 10.08
N GLU A 70 13.89 -2.81 10.27
CA GLU A 70 14.77 -2.43 9.17
C GLU A 70 14.88 -3.59 8.19
N THR A 71 14.73 -3.30 6.90
CA THR A 71 14.89 -4.32 5.88
C THR A 71 16.39 -4.60 5.74
N PRO A 72 16.83 -5.85 5.92
CA PRO A 72 18.24 -6.14 5.85
C PRO A 72 18.73 -6.00 4.40
N MET A 73 19.93 -5.43 4.26
CA MET A 73 20.56 -5.04 2.99
C MET A 73 20.74 -6.17 1.96
N TRP A 74 20.53 -7.44 2.33
CA TRP A 74 20.67 -8.58 1.44
C TRP A 74 19.40 -8.90 0.61
N GLN A 75 18.32 -8.12 0.74
CA GLN A 75 17.13 -8.21 -0.11
C GLN A 75 17.14 -7.26 -1.32
N LEU A 76 18.26 -6.56 -1.56
CA LEU A 76 18.53 -5.70 -2.73
C LEU A 76 19.64 -6.32 -3.58
#